data_AF-B6IQ03-F1
#
_entry.id   AF-B6IQ03-F1
#
_cell.length_a   1.000
_cell.length_b   1.000
_cell.length_c   1.000
_cell.angle_alpha   90.00
_cell.angle_beta   90.00
_cell.angle_gamma   90.00
#
_symmetry.space_group_name_H-M   'P 1'
#
loop_
_entity.id
_entity.type
_entity.pdbx_description
1 polymer ?
#
loop_
_entity_poly.entity_id
_entity_poly.type
_entity_poly.pdbx_seq_one_letter_code
_entity_poly.pdbx_strand_id
1 'polypeptide(L)'
;MRDARFILPGVRAALEAKAPADHGHVLDDVAGLSATLAGKAPAAHTHALSDLPVATAGESHAARLVRADDPRLSDSRAPLAHGHALADLPVAGPGESSAAKLVRADDPRLSGGGEAGGPAALRNLVVNGCARVSHRPAAPLASTWQPGEVDLWRVRADGNPSAGTVKRATGVFTLSPSGSACLVQGATLGSGGAFHWRLRLEGADALRLRHGPAVLSARAYHDCGRDVGWTLTLARAGAPDGFASVSTIATTTVTVPHDSNTDLVLAVPDMGACETGLQITFTAACGAVSGRWFYLGAVQLEAGSTATEFDLRPIALETALVHRQLRPIATAVGRANSGTNVQLSVSHSGLRAPPEYQTTAPLTITDMVTANFTQASLGLGTIHERTADGGRFDVGTFSGLTSGTPVVLTSLGGRILASAEL
;
A
#
# COMPACT_ATOMS: atom_id res chain seq x y z
N MET A 1 57.60 55.00 -36.39
CA MET A 1 58.96 54.99 -36.97
C MET A 1 59.93 54.77 -35.83
N ARG A 2 60.92 53.89 -35.84
CA ARG A 2 61.49 52.95 -36.82
C ARG A 2 62.28 51.94 -35.96
N ASP A 3 62.13 50.66 -36.27
CA ASP A 3 63.01 49.58 -35.84
C ASP A 3 64.36 49.74 -36.56
N ALA A 4 65.49 49.61 -35.88
CA ALA A 4 66.80 49.53 -36.53
C ALA A 4 67.85 48.86 -35.64
N ARG A 5 67.91 47.56 -35.83
CA ARG A 5 68.96 46.59 -35.51
C ARG A 5 70.40 47.05 -35.86
N PHE A 6 71.34 46.39 -35.16
CA PHE A 6 72.69 45.98 -35.61
C PHE A 6 73.86 46.98 -35.49
N ILE A 7 74.73 46.77 -34.48
CA ILE A 7 76.12 47.28 -34.48
C ILE A 7 77.06 46.17 -34.99
N LEU A 8 77.97 46.60 -35.87
CA LEU A 8 78.80 45.80 -36.76
C LEU A 8 79.92 44.99 -36.08
N PRO A 9 80.44 43.95 -36.75
CA PRO A 9 81.49 43.07 -36.23
C PRO A 9 82.81 43.82 -35.96
N GLY A 10 83.32 43.69 -34.73
CA GLY A 10 84.63 44.23 -34.30
C GLY A 10 84.66 44.65 -32.82
N VAL A 11 83.57 45.23 -32.32
CA VAL A 11 83.51 45.78 -30.95
C VAL A 11 83.40 44.69 -29.87
N ARG A 12 82.70 43.59 -30.16
CA ARG A 12 82.48 42.51 -29.17
C ARG A 12 83.77 41.84 -28.72
N ALA A 13 84.66 41.53 -29.66
CA ALA A 13 85.92 40.85 -29.37
C ALA A 13 86.87 41.71 -28.50
N ALA A 14 86.85 43.04 -28.68
CA ALA A 14 87.69 43.93 -27.89
C ALA A 14 87.21 44.07 -26.43
N LEU A 15 85.90 43.97 -26.20
CA LEU A 15 85.33 44.10 -24.86
C LEU A 15 85.54 42.83 -24.01
N GLU A 16 85.44 41.66 -24.64
CA GLU A 16 85.65 40.36 -23.98
C GLU A 16 87.10 40.14 -23.53
N ALA A 17 88.06 40.83 -24.14
CA ALA A 17 89.49 40.70 -23.79
C ALA A 17 89.94 41.59 -22.61
N LYS A 18 89.07 42.42 -22.02
CA LYS A 18 89.50 43.54 -21.13
C LYS A 18 89.30 43.34 -19.63
N ALA A 19 88.72 42.25 -19.13
CA ALA A 19 88.66 42.03 -17.68
C ALA A 19 88.66 40.55 -17.28
N PRO A 20 89.65 40.06 -16.49
CA PRO A 20 89.86 38.65 -16.19
C PRO A 20 89.10 38.13 -14.96
N ALA A 21 88.71 36.85 -15.08
CA ALA A 21 88.12 35.87 -14.15
C ALA A 21 88.62 35.80 -12.69
N ASP A 22 88.15 36.71 -11.83
CA ASP A 22 87.92 36.52 -10.38
C ASP A 22 89.04 36.87 -9.36
N HIS A 23 88.64 37.63 -8.32
CA HIS A 23 89.14 37.48 -6.95
C HIS A 23 88.03 37.82 -5.92
N GLY A 24 88.00 37.10 -4.78
CA GLY A 24 87.04 37.31 -3.69
C GLY A 24 87.50 36.69 -2.36
N HIS A 25 86.78 37.01 -1.26
CA HIS A 25 87.06 36.60 0.13
C HIS A 25 85.76 36.19 0.87
N VAL A 26 85.86 35.31 1.88
CA VAL A 26 84.72 34.77 2.65
C VAL A 26 84.80 35.13 4.14
N LEU A 27 83.65 35.10 4.83
CA LEU A 27 83.49 35.52 6.23
C LEU A 27 84.45 34.84 7.23
N ASP A 28 84.93 33.63 6.92
CA ASP A 28 85.92 32.92 7.74
C ASP A 28 87.26 33.68 7.83
N ASP A 29 87.50 34.63 6.93
CA ASP A 29 88.66 35.52 6.96
C ASP A 29 88.65 36.47 8.17
N VAL A 30 87.54 36.56 8.94
CA VAL A 30 87.41 37.41 10.14
C VAL A 30 87.27 36.56 11.42
N ALA A 31 88.40 36.08 11.94
CA ALA A 31 88.46 35.31 13.18
C ALA A 31 87.83 36.09 14.37
N GLY A 32 86.88 35.45 15.09
CA GLY A 32 86.28 35.99 16.31
C GLY A 32 84.97 36.77 16.13
N LEU A 33 84.48 36.99 14.90
CA LEU A 33 83.18 37.62 14.65
C LEU A 33 82.04 36.79 15.25
N SER A 34 82.09 35.47 15.09
CA SER A 34 81.10 34.52 15.60
C SER A 34 80.96 34.58 17.12
N ALA A 35 82.07 34.70 17.86
CA ALA A 35 82.06 34.81 19.32
C ALA A 35 81.48 36.16 19.78
N THR A 36 81.81 37.24 19.06
CA THR A 36 81.32 38.59 19.36
C THR A 36 79.81 38.71 19.13
N LEU A 37 79.29 38.11 18.05
CA LEU A 37 77.85 38.05 17.79
C LEU A 37 77.13 37.16 18.81
N ALA A 38 77.72 36.03 19.20
CA ALA A 38 77.14 35.15 20.22
C ALA A 38 77.02 35.86 21.59
N GLY A 39 77.98 36.72 21.96
CA GLY A 39 77.92 37.53 23.18
C GLY A 39 76.91 38.69 23.15
N LYS A 40 76.38 39.05 21.98
CA LYS A 40 75.31 40.06 21.83
C LYS A 40 73.90 39.47 21.79
N ALA A 41 73.76 38.14 21.77
CA ALA A 41 72.46 37.48 21.89
C ALA A 41 71.95 37.53 23.35
N PRO A 42 70.66 37.83 23.59
CA PRO A 42 70.19 38.47 24.82
C PRO A 42 69.86 37.45 25.93
N ALA A 43 70.65 37.42 27.01
CA ALA A 43 70.40 36.50 28.12
C ALA A 43 69.24 36.91 29.07
N ALA A 44 68.72 38.14 29.00
CA ALA A 44 67.55 38.54 29.77
C ALA A 44 66.92 39.83 29.25
N HIS A 45 66.01 39.72 28.28
CA HIS A 45 64.87 40.64 28.26
C HIS A 45 63.63 39.77 28.30
N THR A 46 63.02 39.66 29.47
CA THR A 46 61.74 39.01 29.64
C THR A 46 60.75 40.06 30.12
N HIS A 47 59.56 40.06 29.54
CA HIS A 47 58.42 40.83 30.03
C HIS A 47 57.66 39.99 31.05
N ALA A 48 57.35 40.56 32.22
CA ALA A 48 56.49 39.89 33.16
C ALA A 48 55.05 39.91 32.62
N LEU A 49 54.23 38.93 33.00
CA LEU A 49 52.82 38.89 32.56
C LEU A 49 52.02 40.14 33.02
N SER A 50 52.47 40.79 34.10
CA SER A 50 51.97 42.09 34.58
C SER A 50 52.19 43.24 33.59
N ASP A 51 53.13 43.12 32.67
CA ASP A 51 53.46 44.15 31.68
C ASP A 51 52.46 44.14 30.52
N LEU A 52 51.62 43.10 30.41
CA LEU A 52 50.55 42.99 29.43
C LEU A 52 49.21 43.42 30.04
N PRO A 53 48.32 44.10 29.31
CA PRO A 53 47.01 44.54 29.80
C PRO A 53 46.03 43.36 29.88
N VAL A 54 46.28 42.47 30.84
CA VAL A 54 45.55 41.22 31.05
C VAL A 54 44.66 41.35 32.29
N ALA A 55 43.41 40.87 32.22
CA ALA A 55 42.49 40.98 33.34
C ALA A 55 42.86 40.06 34.53
N THR A 56 42.78 40.58 35.76
CA THR A 56 43.06 39.82 36.99
C THR A 56 41.92 38.86 37.37
N ALA A 57 40.68 39.17 36.98
CA ALA A 57 39.53 38.26 36.85
C ALA A 57 38.33 39.03 36.28
N GLY A 58 37.34 38.33 35.72
CA GLY A 58 35.93 38.73 35.81
C GLY A 58 35.34 39.78 34.86
N GLU A 59 36.09 40.38 33.92
CA GLU A 59 35.50 41.32 32.94
C GLU A 59 36.03 41.08 31.52
N SER A 60 35.14 41.07 30.52
CA SER A 60 35.50 41.15 29.09
C SER A 60 35.51 42.61 28.65
N HIS A 61 36.64 43.08 28.12
CA HIS A 61 36.75 44.44 27.60
C HIS A 61 37.35 44.41 26.20
N ALA A 62 36.88 45.26 25.29
CA ALA A 62 37.35 45.29 23.89
C ALA A 62 38.83 45.71 23.72
N ALA A 63 39.50 46.10 24.81
CA ALA A 63 40.85 46.67 24.81
C ALA A 63 41.84 45.92 25.71
N ARG A 64 41.48 44.72 26.22
CA ARG A 64 42.33 43.92 27.11
C ARG A 64 42.39 42.46 26.66
N LEU A 65 43.52 41.79 26.91
CA LEU A 65 43.67 40.37 26.64
C LEU A 65 43.07 39.53 27.79
N VAL A 66 42.42 38.42 27.44
CA VAL A 66 41.89 37.42 28.38
C VAL A 66 42.93 36.31 28.55
N ARG A 67 43.14 35.80 29.77
CA ARG A 67 44.10 34.71 30.00
C ARG A 67 43.57 33.37 29.49
N ALA A 68 44.48 32.48 29.10
CA ALA A 68 44.13 31.14 28.65
C ALA A 68 43.47 30.28 29.74
N ASP A 69 43.71 30.58 31.02
CA ASP A 69 43.05 29.94 32.17
C ASP A 69 41.71 30.60 32.56
N ASP A 70 41.19 31.56 31.77
CA ASP A 70 39.87 32.15 32.02
C ASP A 70 38.78 31.08 31.84
N PRO A 71 37.95 30.81 32.87
CA PRO A 71 36.96 29.74 32.85
C PRO A 71 35.83 29.94 31.82
N ARG A 72 35.72 31.12 31.20
CA ARG A 72 34.77 31.35 30.09
C ARG A 72 35.27 30.84 28.75
N LEU A 73 36.58 30.70 28.57
CA LEU A 73 37.18 30.08 27.39
C LEU A 73 37.10 28.55 27.44
N SER A 74 36.95 27.99 28.64
CA SER A 74 36.72 26.57 28.89
C SER A 74 35.27 26.33 29.32
N ASP A 75 34.34 26.51 28.37
CA ASP A 75 32.95 26.12 28.60
C ASP A 75 32.83 24.60 28.75
N SER A 76 32.91 24.15 30.01
CA SER A 76 32.70 22.75 30.42
C SER A 76 31.24 22.47 30.79
N ARG A 77 30.29 23.33 30.39
CA ARG A 77 28.88 22.99 30.50
C ARG A 77 28.59 21.79 29.60
N ALA A 78 28.56 20.60 30.18
CA ALA A 78 27.88 19.47 29.55
C ALA A 78 26.43 19.91 29.31
N PRO A 79 25.95 19.98 28.06
CA PRO A 79 24.54 20.28 27.82
C PRO A 79 23.74 19.14 28.46
N LEU A 80 23.15 19.35 29.64
CA LEU A 80 22.40 18.28 30.31
C LEU A 80 21.20 17.82 29.47
N ALA A 81 20.73 18.69 28.56
CA ALA A 81 19.99 18.34 27.37
C ALA A 81 20.13 19.49 26.36
N HIS A 82 20.30 19.17 25.07
CA HIS A 82 19.80 20.05 24.02
C HIS A 82 18.83 19.20 23.21
N GLY A 83 17.57 19.63 23.19
CA GLY A 83 16.51 19.00 22.44
C GLY A 83 15.94 20.01 21.47
N HIS A 84 15.60 19.57 20.28
CA HIS A 84 14.75 20.33 19.39
C HIS A 84 13.30 19.96 19.70
N ALA A 85 12.46 20.96 19.92
CA ALA A 85 11.03 20.73 19.90
C ALA A 85 10.60 20.43 18.45
N LEU A 86 9.49 19.71 18.26
CA LEU A 86 8.89 19.55 16.93
C LEU A 86 8.52 20.91 16.28
N ALA A 87 8.41 21.97 17.09
CA ALA A 87 8.24 23.36 16.63
C ALA A 87 9.50 23.95 15.97
N ASP A 88 10.68 23.38 16.21
CA ASP A 88 11.96 23.83 15.62
C ASP A 88 12.18 23.27 14.21
N LEU A 89 11.36 22.29 13.80
CA LEU A 89 11.31 21.81 12.42
C LEU A 89 10.34 22.69 11.62
N PRO A 90 10.66 23.03 10.35
CA PRO A 90 9.76 23.76 9.47
C PRO A 90 8.60 22.84 9.06
N VAL A 91 7.65 22.63 9.97
CA VAL A 91 6.42 21.89 9.72
C VAL A 91 5.40 22.86 9.11
N ALA A 92 4.69 22.42 8.08
CA ALA A 92 3.60 23.19 7.52
C ALA A 92 2.47 23.38 8.56
N GLY A 93 2.03 24.62 8.76
CA GLY A 93 0.79 24.86 9.51
C GLY A 93 -0.43 24.30 8.76
N PRO A 94 -1.57 24.10 9.45
CA PRO A 94 -2.81 23.70 8.78
C PRO A 94 -3.13 24.67 7.62
N GLY A 95 -3.21 24.14 6.39
CA GLY A 95 -3.51 24.93 5.18
C GLY A 95 -2.32 25.53 4.44
N GLU A 96 -1.07 25.34 4.89
CA GLU A 96 0.11 25.80 4.15
C GLU A 96 0.62 24.73 3.18
N SER A 97 0.73 25.03 1.89
CA SER A 97 1.49 24.23 0.92
C SER A 97 2.81 24.93 0.58
N SER A 98 3.93 24.42 1.11
CA SER A 98 5.27 24.92 0.77
C SER A 98 6.21 23.75 0.51
N ALA A 99 6.94 23.79 -0.60
CA ALA A 99 7.92 22.78 -0.99
C ALA A 99 9.12 22.68 -0.03
N ALA A 100 9.27 23.62 0.91
CA ALA A 100 10.36 23.69 1.88
C ALA A 100 9.96 23.20 3.29
N LYS A 101 8.70 22.81 3.51
CA LYS A 101 8.18 22.40 4.82
C LYS A 101 7.84 20.92 4.84
N LEU A 102 8.16 20.23 5.94
CA LEU A 102 7.83 18.82 6.15
C LEU A 102 6.35 18.69 6.55
N VAL A 103 5.67 17.68 6.00
CA VAL A 103 4.29 17.32 6.40
C VAL A 103 4.37 16.25 7.49
N ARG A 104 3.64 16.45 8.59
CA ARG A 104 3.59 15.48 9.70
C ARG A 104 2.82 14.22 9.30
N ALA A 105 3.19 13.05 9.84
CA ALA A 105 2.51 11.79 9.54
C ALA A 105 1.06 11.72 10.09
N ASP A 106 0.75 12.59 11.05
CA ASP A 106 -0.55 12.86 11.67
C ASP A 106 -1.28 14.08 11.07
N ASP A 107 -0.78 14.66 9.97
CA ASP A 107 -1.44 15.81 9.34
C ASP A 107 -2.85 15.41 8.84
N PRO A 108 -3.91 16.15 9.22
CA PRO A 108 -5.28 15.83 8.83
C PRO A 108 -5.52 15.92 7.31
N ARG A 109 -4.61 16.53 6.54
CA ARG A 109 -4.63 16.51 5.07
C ARG A 109 -4.13 15.18 4.50
N LEU A 110 -3.29 14.44 5.23
CA LEU A 110 -2.85 13.08 4.90
C LEU A 110 -3.90 12.03 5.33
N SER A 111 -4.62 12.27 6.43
CA SER A 111 -5.80 11.49 6.81
C SER A 111 -7.06 12.12 6.19
N GLY A 112 -7.23 12.00 4.87
CA GLY A 112 -8.45 12.45 4.23
C GLY A 112 -9.69 11.91 4.96
N GLY A 113 -10.55 12.80 5.46
CA GLY A 113 -11.83 12.39 6.03
C GLY A 113 -12.49 13.27 7.10
N GLY A 114 -12.01 14.47 7.40
CA GLY A 114 -12.68 15.36 8.36
C GLY A 114 -13.89 16.12 7.79
N GLU A 115 -13.79 16.61 6.56
CA GLU A 115 -14.86 17.39 5.93
C GLU A 115 -14.90 17.09 4.42
N ALA A 116 -16.02 16.53 3.96
CA ALA A 116 -16.62 16.61 2.61
C ALA A 116 -15.72 16.92 1.38
N GLY A 117 -14.52 16.33 1.25
CA GLY A 117 -13.56 16.77 0.21
C GLY A 117 -12.67 15.70 -0.43
N GLY A 118 -12.78 14.42 -0.05
CA GLY A 118 -12.23 13.36 -0.89
C GLY A 118 -13.04 13.27 -2.19
N PRO A 119 -12.45 13.02 -3.38
CA PRO A 119 -13.24 12.76 -4.58
C PRO A 119 -14.19 11.62 -4.23
N ALA A 120 -15.51 11.87 -4.35
CA ALA A 120 -16.56 11.06 -3.74
C ALA A 120 -16.25 9.56 -3.85
N ALA A 121 -15.86 9.11 -5.05
CA ALA A 121 -15.53 7.74 -5.47
C ALA A 121 -14.36 6.99 -4.78
N LEU A 122 -13.71 7.54 -3.76
CA LEU A 122 -12.62 6.86 -3.03
C LEU A 122 -12.81 6.83 -1.52
N ARG A 123 -13.99 7.26 -1.04
CA ARG A 123 -14.33 7.21 0.39
C ARG A 123 -14.58 5.78 0.84
N ASN A 124 -15.35 5.02 0.06
CA ASN A 124 -15.67 3.65 0.41
C ASN A 124 -14.47 2.72 0.17
N LEU A 125 -13.93 2.18 1.26
CA LEU A 125 -12.88 1.16 1.24
C LEU A 125 -13.36 -0.22 0.78
N VAL A 126 -14.64 -0.52 0.95
CA VAL A 126 -15.20 -1.83 0.59
C VAL A 126 -15.29 -1.94 -0.92
N VAL A 127 -14.52 -2.85 -1.49
CA VAL A 127 -14.63 -3.22 -2.90
C VAL A 127 -15.88 -4.09 -3.10
N ASN A 128 -16.63 -3.78 -4.14
CA ASN A 128 -17.89 -4.37 -4.54
C ASN A 128 -18.98 -4.32 -3.45
N GLY A 129 -18.98 -3.29 -2.60
CA GLY A 129 -19.96 -3.13 -1.51
C GLY A 129 -21.40 -2.91 -1.98
N CYS A 130 -21.59 -2.47 -3.23
CA CYS A 130 -22.89 -2.35 -3.90
C CYS A 130 -23.28 -3.56 -4.75
N ALA A 131 -22.51 -4.66 -4.68
CA ALA A 131 -22.79 -5.93 -5.33
C ALA A 131 -23.03 -5.86 -6.86
N ARG A 132 -22.30 -5.01 -7.57
CA ARG A 132 -22.47 -4.80 -9.02
C ARG A 132 -21.63 -5.76 -9.86
N VAL A 133 -20.42 -6.06 -9.40
CA VAL A 133 -19.46 -6.87 -10.16
C VAL A 133 -19.65 -8.34 -9.81
N SER A 134 -19.82 -9.14 -10.86
CA SER A 134 -20.14 -10.56 -10.76
C SER A 134 -19.58 -11.31 -11.95
N HIS A 135 -18.59 -12.17 -11.72
CA HIS A 135 -18.02 -13.06 -12.74
C HIS A 135 -18.32 -14.54 -12.49
N ARG A 136 -18.71 -14.88 -11.26
CA ARG A 136 -19.07 -16.25 -10.87
C ARG A 136 -20.56 -16.50 -11.11
N PRO A 137 -20.97 -17.76 -11.38
CA PRO A 137 -22.37 -18.12 -11.35
C PRO A 137 -22.92 -18.09 -9.93
N ALA A 138 -24.25 -18.16 -9.80
CA ALA A 138 -24.90 -18.41 -8.53
C ALA A 138 -24.44 -19.76 -7.93
N ALA A 139 -24.32 -19.82 -6.61
CA ALA A 139 -23.83 -20.99 -5.90
C ALA A 139 -24.90 -21.52 -4.91
N PRO A 140 -25.01 -22.84 -4.73
CA PRO A 140 -25.78 -23.41 -3.63
C PRO A 140 -25.25 -22.90 -2.28
N LEU A 141 -26.15 -22.63 -1.33
CA LEU A 141 -25.76 -22.25 0.01
C LEU A 141 -25.08 -23.44 0.73
N ALA A 142 -23.92 -23.20 1.34
CA ALA A 142 -23.18 -24.20 2.10
C ALA A 142 -22.88 -23.73 3.54
N SER A 143 -22.38 -24.68 4.34
CA SER A 143 -22.00 -24.48 5.75
C SER A 143 -20.56 -23.99 5.94
N THR A 144 -19.73 -24.13 4.91
CA THR A 144 -18.36 -23.60 4.84
C THR A 144 -18.37 -22.22 4.19
N TRP A 145 -17.26 -21.47 4.21
CA TRP A 145 -17.20 -20.20 3.49
C TRP A 145 -17.11 -20.44 1.98
N GLN A 146 -18.15 -20.08 1.22
CA GLN A 146 -18.14 -20.17 -0.24
C GLN A 146 -18.27 -18.80 -0.92
N PRO A 147 -17.75 -18.63 -2.15
CA PRO A 147 -18.13 -17.51 -3.00
C PRO A 147 -19.60 -17.62 -3.44
N GLY A 148 -20.19 -16.49 -3.83
CA GLY A 148 -21.44 -16.43 -4.60
C GLY A 148 -21.24 -15.75 -5.95
N GLU A 149 -22.34 -15.32 -6.56
CA GLU A 149 -22.31 -14.53 -7.80
C GLU A 149 -21.65 -13.15 -7.58
N VAL A 150 -21.79 -12.55 -6.39
CA VAL A 150 -21.16 -11.27 -6.06
C VAL A 150 -19.69 -11.49 -5.69
N ASP A 151 -18.78 -10.91 -6.46
CA ASP A 151 -17.34 -11.14 -6.28
C ASP A 151 -16.79 -10.50 -4.99
N LEU A 152 -15.67 -11.05 -4.48
CA LEU A 152 -14.99 -10.74 -3.21
C LEU A 152 -15.76 -11.12 -1.94
N TRP A 153 -17.09 -11.25 -2.02
CA TRP A 153 -17.91 -11.67 -0.91
C TRP A 153 -17.87 -13.19 -0.72
N ARG A 154 -17.78 -13.60 0.55
CA ARG A 154 -17.95 -14.98 0.98
C ARG A 154 -19.20 -15.08 1.83
N VAL A 155 -19.98 -16.13 1.62
CA VAL A 155 -21.20 -16.39 2.37
C VAL A 155 -21.11 -17.78 2.97
N ARG A 156 -21.71 -17.98 4.14
CA ARG A 156 -21.98 -19.30 4.71
C ARG A 156 -23.26 -19.26 5.53
N ALA A 157 -23.82 -20.42 5.83
CA ALA A 157 -24.82 -20.57 6.87
C ALA A 157 -24.32 -21.46 8.00
N ASP A 158 -24.86 -21.27 9.20
CA ASP A 158 -24.65 -22.21 10.30
C ASP A 158 -25.49 -23.48 10.13
N GLY A 159 -25.00 -24.58 10.71
CA GLY A 159 -25.60 -25.90 10.56
C GLY A 159 -25.48 -26.44 9.14
N ASN A 160 -26.46 -27.26 8.73
CA ASN A 160 -26.50 -27.87 7.40
C ASN A 160 -27.70 -27.28 6.62
N PRO A 161 -27.49 -26.27 5.76
CA PRO A 161 -28.57 -25.73 4.95
C PRO A 161 -29.14 -26.81 4.02
N SER A 162 -30.46 -27.00 4.04
CA SER A 162 -31.15 -27.96 3.16
C SER A 162 -31.65 -27.34 1.86
N ALA A 163 -31.70 -26.01 1.80
CA ALA A 163 -32.00 -25.24 0.61
C ALA A 163 -31.35 -23.85 0.72
N GLY A 164 -31.17 -23.20 -0.42
CA GLY A 164 -30.70 -21.82 -0.50
C GLY A 164 -29.76 -21.62 -1.68
N THR A 165 -29.77 -20.42 -2.25
CA THR A 165 -28.86 -20.03 -3.34
C THR A 165 -28.26 -18.67 -3.03
N VAL A 166 -26.94 -18.57 -3.09
CA VAL A 166 -26.20 -17.31 -2.99
C VAL A 166 -26.03 -16.73 -4.38
N LYS A 167 -26.67 -15.59 -4.63
CA LYS A 167 -26.68 -14.93 -5.93
C LYS A 167 -26.70 -13.41 -5.79
N ARG A 168 -26.69 -12.71 -6.92
CA ARG A 168 -26.90 -11.26 -6.97
C ARG A 168 -28.37 -10.96 -7.20
N ALA A 169 -28.95 -10.07 -6.40
CA ALA A 169 -30.23 -9.45 -6.70
C ALA A 169 -30.02 -8.22 -7.60
N THR A 170 -30.94 -7.97 -8.52
CA THR A 170 -30.99 -6.76 -9.37
C THR A 170 -32.37 -6.10 -9.25
N GLY A 171 -32.46 -4.81 -9.56
CA GLY A 171 -33.69 -4.02 -9.43
C GLY A 171 -34.07 -3.60 -8.00
N VAL A 172 -33.17 -3.78 -7.02
CA VAL A 172 -33.42 -3.49 -5.59
C VAL A 172 -32.99 -2.07 -5.18
N PHE A 173 -33.49 -1.05 -5.88
CA PHE A 173 -33.08 0.35 -5.68
C PHE A 173 -33.45 0.95 -4.32
N THR A 174 -34.47 0.39 -3.66
CA THR A 174 -34.86 0.80 -2.31
C THR A 174 -33.84 0.34 -1.26
N LEU A 175 -33.09 -0.73 -1.54
CA LEU A 175 -32.08 -1.29 -0.63
C LEU A 175 -30.69 -0.74 -0.95
N SER A 176 -30.35 -0.58 -2.22
CA SER A 176 -29.00 -0.20 -2.66
C SER A 176 -29.06 0.79 -3.81
N PRO A 177 -28.28 1.89 -3.80
CA PRO A 177 -28.27 2.88 -4.89
C PRO A 177 -27.88 2.30 -6.25
N SER A 178 -27.14 1.18 -6.28
CA SER A 178 -26.79 0.47 -7.51
C SER A 178 -27.95 -0.33 -8.12
N GLY A 179 -29.04 -0.52 -7.37
CA GLY A 179 -30.09 -1.49 -7.70
C GLY A 179 -29.64 -2.94 -7.53
N SER A 180 -28.47 -3.20 -6.93
CA SER A 180 -27.94 -4.56 -6.72
C SER A 180 -27.58 -4.82 -5.26
N ALA A 181 -27.72 -6.09 -4.85
CA ALA A 181 -27.38 -6.56 -3.51
C ALA A 181 -26.93 -8.03 -3.52
N CYS A 182 -26.20 -8.44 -2.48
CA CYS A 182 -25.93 -9.84 -2.20
C CYS A 182 -27.19 -10.48 -1.63
N LEU A 183 -27.62 -11.59 -2.23
CA LEU A 183 -28.87 -12.27 -1.89
C LEU A 183 -28.60 -13.73 -1.52
N VAL A 184 -29.13 -14.14 -0.38
CA VAL A 184 -29.38 -15.54 -0.05
C VAL A 184 -30.85 -15.81 -0.30
N GLN A 185 -31.16 -16.49 -1.41
CA GLN A 185 -32.54 -16.75 -1.84
C GLN A 185 -33.03 -18.10 -1.33
N GLY A 186 -34.26 -18.14 -0.83
CA GLY A 186 -35.00 -19.37 -0.57
C GLY A 186 -34.32 -20.31 0.41
N ALA A 187 -33.63 -19.78 1.41
CA ALA A 187 -32.83 -20.57 2.32
C ALA A 187 -33.68 -21.26 3.40
N THR A 188 -33.25 -22.46 3.76
CA THR A 188 -33.85 -23.28 4.83
C THR A 188 -32.77 -23.72 5.81
N LEU A 189 -32.92 -23.32 7.08
CA LEU A 189 -32.01 -23.63 8.18
C LEU A 189 -32.77 -24.22 9.37
N GLY A 190 -32.07 -25.06 10.16
CA GLY A 190 -32.56 -25.60 11.42
C GLY A 190 -32.51 -24.60 12.58
N SER A 191 -32.80 -25.08 13.80
CA SER A 191 -32.75 -24.26 15.01
C SER A 191 -31.36 -23.65 15.22
N GLY A 192 -31.32 -22.38 15.66
CA GLY A 192 -30.08 -21.65 15.87
C GLY A 192 -29.33 -21.22 14.60
N GLY A 193 -29.93 -21.37 13.41
CA GLY A 193 -29.31 -20.99 12.15
C GLY A 193 -29.01 -19.49 12.03
N ALA A 194 -27.87 -19.16 11.45
CA ALA A 194 -27.50 -17.80 11.06
C ALA A 194 -26.87 -17.79 9.68
N PHE A 195 -26.97 -16.65 8.99
CA PHE A 195 -26.25 -16.40 7.74
C PHE A 195 -25.10 -15.45 8.02
N HIS A 196 -23.96 -15.70 7.38
CA HIS A 196 -22.80 -14.83 7.50
C HIS A 196 -22.31 -14.38 6.14
N TRP A 197 -22.02 -13.10 6.03
CA TRP A 197 -21.31 -12.50 4.90
C TRP A 197 -19.97 -12.01 5.39
N ARG A 198 -18.92 -12.27 4.60
CA ARG A 198 -17.57 -11.83 4.89
C ARG A 198 -16.92 -11.19 3.67
N LEU A 199 -16.23 -10.09 3.92
CA LEU A 199 -15.28 -9.49 3.00
C LEU A 199 -13.99 -9.16 3.74
N ARG A 200 -12.86 -9.28 3.05
CA ARG A 200 -11.54 -9.00 3.62
C ARG A 200 -10.85 -7.91 2.80
N LEU A 201 -10.18 -7.00 3.49
CA LEU A 201 -9.43 -5.89 2.92
C LEU A 201 -7.94 -6.08 3.24
N GLU A 202 -7.11 -5.68 2.28
CA GLU A 202 -5.66 -5.72 2.41
C GLU A 202 -5.18 -4.72 3.46
N GLY A 203 -4.08 -5.03 4.14
CA GLY A 203 -3.45 -4.16 5.12
C GLY A 203 -3.07 -2.79 4.55
N ALA A 204 -2.65 -2.77 3.28
CA ALA A 204 -2.35 -1.53 2.55
C ALA A 204 -3.56 -0.60 2.41
N ASP A 205 -4.75 -1.15 2.18
CA ASP A 205 -5.98 -0.36 2.11
C ASP A 205 -6.44 0.07 3.51
N ALA A 206 -6.26 -0.79 4.51
CA ALA A 206 -6.60 -0.53 5.91
C ALA A 206 -5.69 0.53 6.57
N LEU A 207 -4.49 0.78 6.05
CA LEU A 207 -3.51 1.73 6.61
C LEU A 207 -4.08 3.14 6.81
N ARG A 208 -5.04 3.54 5.97
CA ARG A 208 -5.68 4.87 6.07
C ARG A 208 -6.54 5.05 7.33
N LEU A 209 -6.95 3.96 7.96
CA LEU A 209 -7.79 3.96 9.15
C LEU A 209 -6.98 3.84 10.45
N ARG A 210 -5.65 3.65 10.36
CA ARG A 210 -4.80 3.37 11.53
C ARG A 210 -4.97 4.46 12.60
N HIS A 211 -5.21 4.04 13.85
CA HIS A 211 -5.39 4.94 14.99
C HIS A 211 -6.41 6.07 14.80
N GLY A 212 -7.39 5.87 13.91
CA GLY A 212 -8.41 6.86 13.58
C GLY A 212 -9.82 6.30 13.73
N PRO A 213 -10.83 7.19 13.80
CA PRO A 213 -12.22 6.78 13.80
C PRO A 213 -12.62 6.24 12.42
N ALA A 214 -13.48 5.22 12.41
CA ALA A 214 -14.07 4.69 11.19
C ALA A 214 -15.54 4.33 11.41
N VAL A 215 -16.30 4.27 10.33
CA VAL A 215 -17.69 3.82 10.36
C VAL A 215 -17.93 2.78 9.29
N LEU A 216 -18.46 1.64 9.72
CA LEU A 216 -18.98 0.59 8.85
C LEU A 216 -20.49 0.76 8.75
N SER A 217 -21.00 0.89 7.53
CA SER A 217 -22.43 0.99 7.24
C SER A 217 -22.85 -0.01 6.17
N ALA A 218 -24.12 -0.42 6.21
CA ALA A 218 -24.74 -1.27 5.20
C ALA A 218 -26.27 -1.12 5.24
N ARG A 219 -26.96 -1.72 4.28
CA ARG A 219 -28.41 -1.93 4.32
C ARG A 219 -28.74 -3.40 4.25
N ALA A 220 -29.70 -3.81 5.07
CA ALA A 220 -30.18 -5.19 5.10
C ALA A 220 -31.70 -5.26 5.02
N TYR A 221 -32.19 -6.39 4.51
CA TYR A 221 -33.60 -6.74 4.44
C TYR A 221 -33.76 -8.26 4.57
N HIS A 222 -34.88 -8.70 5.15
CA HIS A 222 -35.28 -10.10 5.13
C HIS A 222 -36.81 -10.28 5.21
N ASP A 223 -37.27 -11.47 4.81
CA ASP A 223 -38.70 -11.84 4.81
C ASP A 223 -39.06 -12.92 5.85
N CYS A 224 -38.29 -13.03 6.94
CA CYS A 224 -38.39 -14.10 7.95
C CYS A 224 -39.74 -14.24 8.70
N GLY A 225 -40.66 -13.29 8.58
CA GLY A 225 -41.91 -13.25 9.35
C GLY A 225 -41.72 -12.85 10.82
N ARG A 226 -40.53 -12.38 11.19
CA ARG A 226 -40.14 -11.84 12.51
C ARG A 226 -38.91 -10.96 12.37
N ASP A 227 -38.64 -10.16 13.39
CA ASP A 227 -37.42 -9.37 13.48
C ASP A 227 -36.19 -10.28 13.62
N VAL A 228 -35.09 -9.89 12.98
CA VAL A 228 -33.81 -10.62 13.02
C VAL A 228 -32.72 -9.70 13.52
N GLY A 229 -31.89 -10.19 14.44
CA GLY A 229 -30.68 -9.50 14.87
C GLY A 229 -29.57 -9.60 13.82
N TRP A 230 -29.07 -8.45 13.39
CA TRP A 230 -27.93 -8.35 12.48
C TRP A 230 -26.70 -7.83 13.22
N THR A 231 -25.72 -8.71 13.40
CA THR A 231 -24.45 -8.36 14.05
C THR A 231 -23.41 -7.97 13.01
N LEU A 232 -22.84 -6.79 13.17
CA LEU A 232 -21.70 -6.30 12.41
C LEU A 232 -20.46 -6.53 13.26
N THR A 233 -19.42 -7.07 12.66
CA THR A 233 -18.12 -7.25 13.31
C THR A 233 -17.02 -6.77 12.38
N LEU A 234 -16.16 -5.92 12.91
CA LEU A 234 -14.93 -5.51 12.28
C LEU A 234 -13.77 -6.10 13.07
N ALA A 235 -12.89 -6.84 12.40
CA ALA A 235 -11.76 -7.52 13.02
C ALA A 235 -10.48 -7.29 12.22
N ARG A 236 -9.33 -7.27 12.91
CA ARG A 236 -7.99 -7.22 12.30
C ARG A 236 -7.44 -8.60 12.05
N ALA A 237 -6.61 -8.74 11.01
CA ALA A 237 -5.85 -9.95 10.74
C ALA A 237 -4.71 -10.13 11.76
N GLY A 238 -4.37 -11.39 12.07
CA GLY A 238 -3.28 -11.73 12.99
C GLY A 238 -1.87 -11.55 12.38
N ALA A 239 -1.76 -11.56 11.06
CA ALA A 239 -0.54 -11.32 10.30
C ALA A 239 -0.85 -10.46 9.07
N PRO A 240 0.14 -9.80 8.44
CA PRO A 240 -0.08 -9.04 7.20
C PRO A 240 -0.80 -9.87 6.13
N ASP A 241 -2.01 -9.44 5.77
CA ASP A 241 -2.92 -10.09 4.83
C ASP A 241 -3.24 -11.57 5.17
N GLY A 242 -3.01 -11.97 6.43
CA GLY A 242 -3.12 -13.34 6.92
C GLY A 242 -4.26 -13.51 7.92
N PHE A 243 -5.36 -14.12 7.48
CA PHE A 243 -6.59 -14.27 8.25
C PHE A 243 -6.75 -15.66 8.92
N ALA A 244 -5.64 -16.36 9.17
CA ALA A 244 -5.64 -17.62 9.93
C ALA A 244 -6.13 -17.41 11.38
N SER A 245 -5.82 -16.24 11.94
CA SER A 245 -6.42 -15.71 13.16
C SER A 245 -6.90 -14.29 12.91
N VAL A 246 -7.96 -13.89 13.62
CA VAL A 246 -8.50 -12.52 13.60
C VAL A 246 -8.80 -12.06 15.01
N SER A 247 -8.67 -10.76 15.26
CA SER A 247 -9.01 -10.14 16.54
C SER A 247 -10.07 -9.07 16.33
N THR A 248 -11.20 -9.17 17.03
CA THR A 248 -12.28 -8.18 16.93
C THR A 248 -11.80 -6.81 17.38
N ILE A 249 -12.03 -5.80 16.55
CA ILE A 249 -11.84 -4.38 16.87
C ILE A 249 -13.13 -3.84 17.50
N ALA A 250 -14.25 -4.05 16.81
CA ALA A 250 -15.55 -3.56 17.25
C ALA A 250 -16.67 -4.45 16.73
N THR A 251 -17.80 -4.41 17.44
CA THR A 251 -19.01 -5.12 17.05
C THR A 251 -20.25 -4.42 17.58
N THR A 252 -21.36 -4.55 16.86
CA THR A 252 -22.67 -4.07 17.27
C THR A 252 -23.75 -4.96 16.68
N THR A 253 -24.94 -4.95 17.28
CA THR A 253 -26.10 -5.67 16.75
C THR A 253 -27.23 -4.70 16.55
N VAL A 254 -27.82 -4.71 15.35
CA VAL A 254 -28.97 -3.91 14.96
C VAL A 254 -30.13 -4.86 14.66
N THR A 255 -31.31 -4.55 15.18
CA THR A 255 -32.53 -5.31 14.86
C THR A 255 -33.06 -4.85 13.50
N VAL A 256 -33.23 -5.79 12.58
CA VAL A 256 -33.88 -5.55 11.29
C VAL A 256 -35.32 -6.09 11.39
N PRO A 257 -36.34 -5.24 11.20
CA PRO A 257 -37.73 -5.70 11.18
C PRO A 257 -38.04 -6.57 9.97
N HIS A 258 -39.04 -7.43 10.11
CA HIS A 258 -39.57 -8.18 8.97
C HIS A 258 -40.03 -7.24 7.84
N ASP A 259 -39.64 -7.58 6.60
CA ASP A 259 -40.10 -6.91 5.38
C ASP A 259 -39.75 -5.42 5.34
N SER A 260 -38.62 -5.05 5.95
CA SER A 260 -38.15 -3.67 6.02
C SER A 260 -36.69 -3.54 5.64
N ASN A 261 -36.39 -2.58 4.76
CA ASN A 261 -35.03 -2.13 4.54
C ASN A 261 -34.56 -1.36 5.78
N THR A 262 -33.43 -1.75 6.33
CA THR A 262 -32.89 -1.17 7.57
C THR A 262 -31.42 -0.82 7.41
N ASP A 263 -31.07 0.39 7.85
CA ASP A 263 -29.68 0.84 7.92
C ASP A 263 -28.95 0.17 9.08
N LEU A 264 -27.80 -0.39 8.77
CA LEU A 264 -26.88 -1.02 9.71
C LEU A 264 -25.69 -0.09 9.89
N VAL A 265 -25.36 0.29 11.13
CA VAL A 265 -24.25 1.21 11.42
C VAL A 265 -23.42 0.70 12.60
N LEU A 266 -22.12 0.60 12.41
CA LEU A 266 -21.10 0.36 13.43
C LEU A 266 -20.11 1.52 13.41
N ALA A 267 -20.19 2.39 14.41
CA ALA A 267 -19.19 3.43 14.64
C ALA A 267 -18.03 2.86 15.47
N VAL A 268 -16.80 3.08 15.02
CA VAL A 268 -15.56 2.63 15.66
C VAL A 268 -14.76 3.86 16.04
N PRO A 269 -14.66 4.21 17.35
CA PRO A 269 -13.94 5.41 17.77
C PRO A 269 -12.45 5.39 17.46
N ASP A 270 -11.83 4.21 17.54
CA ASP A 270 -10.43 3.98 17.22
C ASP A 270 -10.24 2.59 16.61
N MET A 271 -9.69 2.56 15.41
CA MET A 271 -9.37 1.35 14.66
C MET A 271 -8.08 0.65 15.11
N GLY A 272 -7.25 1.33 15.90
CA GLY A 272 -5.96 0.81 16.37
C GLY A 272 -5.00 0.47 15.24
N ALA A 273 -4.14 -0.52 15.50
CA ALA A 273 -3.18 -1.06 14.52
C ALA A 273 -3.86 -2.02 13.53
N CYS A 274 -4.60 -1.46 12.57
CA CYS A 274 -5.36 -2.21 11.56
C CYS A 274 -4.58 -2.49 10.25
N GLU A 275 -3.31 -2.11 10.17
CA GLU A 275 -2.46 -2.24 8.98
C GLU A 275 -2.12 -3.68 8.57
N THR A 276 -2.50 -4.69 9.36
CA THR A 276 -2.35 -6.11 9.00
C THR A 276 -3.47 -6.61 8.08
N GLY A 277 -4.54 -5.84 7.90
CA GLY A 277 -5.71 -6.20 7.10
C GLY A 277 -6.99 -6.29 7.94
N LEU A 278 -8.13 -6.12 7.27
CA LEU A 278 -9.44 -6.05 7.94
C LEU A 278 -10.38 -7.13 7.44
N GLN A 279 -11.15 -7.70 8.35
CA GLN A 279 -12.26 -8.59 8.06
C GLN A 279 -13.56 -7.94 8.50
N ILE A 280 -14.47 -7.78 7.55
CA ILE A 280 -15.84 -7.34 7.79
C ILE A 280 -16.71 -8.58 7.79
N THR A 281 -17.50 -8.76 8.85
CA THR A 281 -18.50 -9.82 8.94
C THR A 281 -19.87 -9.24 9.28
N PHE A 282 -20.89 -9.64 8.53
CA PHE A 282 -22.30 -9.43 8.87
C PHE A 282 -22.92 -10.78 9.22
N THR A 283 -23.66 -10.86 10.32
CA THR A 283 -24.33 -12.08 10.77
C THR A 283 -25.81 -11.81 10.99
N ALA A 284 -26.68 -12.49 10.23
CA ALA A 284 -28.12 -12.46 10.44
C ALA A 284 -28.54 -13.67 11.30
N ALA A 285 -28.81 -13.45 12.58
CA ALA A 285 -29.17 -14.49 13.54
C ALA A 285 -30.65 -14.90 13.39
N CYS A 286 -30.97 -15.56 12.29
CA CYS A 286 -32.35 -15.81 11.90
C CYS A 286 -33.03 -16.93 12.68
N GLY A 287 -32.31 -17.85 13.31
CA GLY A 287 -32.88 -19.09 13.84
C GLY A 287 -33.41 -20.01 12.74
N ALA A 288 -34.42 -20.83 13.06
CA ALA A 288 -35.03 -21.72 12.08
C ALA A 288 -35.84 -20.95 11.04
N VAL A 289 -35.54 -21.18 9.75
CA VAL A 289 -36.22 -20.54 8.61
C VAL A 289 -36.47 -21.57 7.51
N SER A 290 -37.50 -21.36 6.70
CA SER A 290 -37.80 -22.20 5.53
C SER A 290 -38.21 -21.33 4.35
N GLY A 291 -37.46 -21.45 3.25
CA GLY A 291 -37.70 -20.72 2.01
C GLY A 291 -37.53 -19.19 2.10
N ARG A 292 -36.75 -18.68 3.06
CA ARG A 292 -36.61 -17.24 3.36
C ARG A 292 -35.43 -16.58 2.66
N TRP A 293 -35.55 -15.28 2.42
CA TRP A 293 -34.67 -14.47 1.60
C TRP A 293 -33.99 -13.40 2.46
N PHE A 294 -32.70 -13.21 2.25
CA PHE A 294 -31.89 -12.24 2.98
C PHE A 294 -31.04 -11.43 2.01
N TYR A 295 -31.05 -10.12 2.19
CA TYR A 295 -30.38 -9.19 1.33
C TYR A 295 -29.39 -8.35 2.13
N LEU A 296 -28.20 -8.15 1.57
CA LEU A 296 -27.17 -7.24 2.08
C LEU A 296 -26.68 -6.38 0.92
N GLY A 297 -26.78 -5.06 1.07
CA GLY A 297 -26.38 -4.10 0.05
C GLY A 297 -25.80 -2.82 0.65
N ALA A 298 -25.35 -1.92 -0.22
CA ALA A 298 -24.80 -0.60 0.15
C ALA A 298 -23.74 -0.65 1.26
N VAL A 299 -22.84 -1.64 1.23
CA VAL A 299 -21.81 -1.80 2.27
C VAL A 299 -20.69 -0.79 2.08
N GLN A 300 -20.42 0.01 3.10
CA GLN A 300 -19.39 1.04 3.10
C GLN A 300 -18.57 1.03 4.38
N LEU A 301 -17.25 1.11 4.21
CA LEU A 301 -16.31 1.40 5.30
C LEU A 301 -15.59 2.69 4.95
N GLU A 302 -15.66 3.69 5.82
CA GLU A 302 -15.02 4.99 5.62
C GLU A 302 -14.39 5.51 6.91
N ALA A 303 -13.42 6.41 6.76
CA ALA A 303 -12.85 7.14 7.88
C ALA A 303 -13.86 8.17 8.40
N GLY A 304 -13.86 8.40 9.71
CA GLY A 304 -14.77 9.33 10.38
C GLY A 304 -15.70 8.66 11.39
N SER A 305 -16.46 9.47 12.10
CA SER A 305 -17.31 9.05 13.21
C SER A 305 -18.80 8.86 12.83
N THR A 306 -19.19 9.28 11.64
CA THR A 306 -20.60 9.31 11.20
C THR A 306 -20.73 8.70 9.82
N ALA A 307 -21.70 7.80 9.65
CA ALA A 307 -22.02 7.21 8.36
C ALA A 307 -22.57 8.29 7.42
N THR A 308 -21.95 8.42 6.25
CA THR A 308 -22.42 9.32 5.20
C THR A 308 -23.15 8.55 4.11
N GLU A 309 -23.69 9.26 3.13
CA GLU A 309 -24.34 8.61 1.99
C GLU A 309 -23.40 7.65 1.27
N PHE A 310 -23.95 6.57 0.74
CA PHE A 310 -23.20 5.54 0.04
C PHE A 310 -22.46 6.12 -1.18
N ASP A 311 -21.15 5.94 -1.17
CA ASP A 311 -20.26 6.31 -2.26
C ASP A 311 -20.35 5.27 -3.41
N LEU A 312 -21.16 5.59 -4.42
CA LEU A 312 -21.29 4.77 -5.61
C LEU A 312 -20.18 5.08 -6.62
N ARG A 313 -19.17 4.21 -6.68
CA ARG A 313 -18.09 4.30 -7.67
C ARG A 313 -18.57 3.99 -9.10
N PRO A 314 -17.97 4.64 -10.12
CA PRO A 314 -18.16 4.26 -11.52
C PRO A 314 -17.83 2.78 -11.74
N ILE A 315 -18.61 2.10 -12.60
CA ILE A 315 -18.48 0.65 -12.78
C ILE A 315 -17.10 0.22 -13.30
N ALA A 316 -16.46 1.06 -14.12
CA ALA A 316 -15.13 0.76 -14.66
C ALA A 316 -14.07 0.74 -13.55
N LEU A 317 -14.13 1.69 -12.62
CA LEU A 317 -13.23 1.74 -11.46
C LEU A 317 -13.49 0.56 -10.51
N GLU A 318 -14.76 0.29 -10.21
CA GLU A 318 -15.17 -0.84 -9.37
C GLU A 318 -14.65 -2.18 -9.94
N THR A 319 -14.82 -2.37 -11.24
CA THR A 319 -14.34 -3.57 -11.94
C THR A 319 -12.81 -3.66 -11.90
N ALA A 320 -12.09 -2.55 -12.07
CA ALA A 320 -10.63 -2.55 -11.97
C ALA A 320 -10.13 -2.93 -10.57
N LEU A 321 -10.79 -2.43 -9.52
CA LEU A 321 -10.48 -2.79 -8.13
C LEU A 321 -10.74 -4.27 -7.85
N VAL A 322 -11.88 -4.81 -8.33
CA VAL A 322 -12.16 -6.25 -8.23
C VAL A 322 -11.09 -7.06 -8.99
N HIS A 323 -10.71 -6.62 -10.19
CA HIS A 323 -9.71 -7.28 -11.04
C HIS A 323 -8.28 -7.28 -10.48
N ARG A 324 -8.01 -6.55 -9.39
CA ARG A 324 -6.77 -6.66 -8.61
C ARG A 324 -6.69 -7.96 -7.81
N GLN A 325 -7.84 -8.51 -7.40
CA GLN A 325 -7.95 -9.72 -6.58
C GLN A 325 -8.60 -10.90 -7.29
N LEU A 326 -9.50 -10.64 -8.24
CA LEU A 326 -10.21 -11.67 -8.99
C LEU A 326 -10.40 -11.23 -10.44
N ARG A 327 -9.89 -12.02 -11.39
CA ARG A 327 -9.95 -11.68 -12.80
C ARG A 327 -10.47 -12.83 -13.67
N PRO A 328 -11.47 -12.58 -14.54
CA PRO A 328 -11.78 -13.51 -15.63
C PRO A 328 -10.70 -13.46 -16.71
N ILE A 329 -10.25 -14.64 -17.12
CA ILE A 329 -9.39 -14.82 -18.28
C ILE A 329 -10.32 -15.10 -19.46
N ALA A 330 -10.31 -14.18 -20.42
CA ALA A 330 -11.17 -14.27 -21.59
C ALA A 330 -10.56 -15.14 -22.71
N THR A 331 -9.23 -15.25 -22.75
CA THR A 331 -8.51 -15.94 -23.82
C THR A 331 -7.29 -16.63 -23.26
N ALA A 332 -7.03 -17.83 -23.75
CA ALA A 332 -5.83 -18.60 -23.50
C ALA A 332 -5.50 -19.35 -24.78
N VAL A 333 -4.22 -19.59 -25.03
CA VAL A 333 -3.75 -20.29 -26.24
C VAL A 333 -2.95 -21.50 -25.82
N GLY A 334 -2.99 -22.55 -26.62
CA GLY A 334 -2.37 -23.80 -26.24
C GLY A 334 -2.30 -24.81 -27.36
N ARG A 335 -2.07 -26.06 -26.95
CA ARG A 335 -2.06 -27.20 -27.87
C ARG A 335 -2.77 -28.40 -27.25
N ALA A 336 -3.38 -29.22 -28.09
CA ALA A 336 -3.87 -30.52 -27.68
C ALA A 336 -2.69 -31.47 -27.39
N ASN A 337 -2.62 -31.99 -26.17
CA ASN A 337 -1.63 -33.00 -25.80
C ASN A 337 -2.11 -34.40 -26.24
N SER A 338 -3.41 -34.63 -26.17
CA SER A 338 -4.06 -35.90 -26.51
C SER A 338 -5.45 -35.66 -27.11
N GLY A 339 -6.20 -36.74 -27.35
CA GLY A 339 -7.58 -36.64 -27.82
C GLY A 339 -8.59 -36.07 -26.80
N THR A 340 -8.16 -35.87 -25.56
CA THR A 340 -9.05 -35.47 -24.44
C THR A 340 -8.48 -34.36 -23.55
N ASN A 341 -7.23 -33.94 -23.78
CA ASN A 341 -6.52 -32.98 -22.95
C ASN A 341 -5.76 -31.95 -23.79
N VAL A 342 -5.76 -30.72 -23.31
CA VAL A 342 -5.00 -29.60 -23.85
C VAL A 342 -4.13 -28.98 -22.78
N GLN A 343 -2.99 -28.40 -23.18
CA GLN A 343 -2.23 -27.51 -22.32
C GLN A 343 -2.43 -26.08 -22.79
N LEU A 344 -3.00 -25.24 -21.92
CA LEU A 344 -3.22 -23.82 -22.17
C LEU A 344 -2.18 -22.98 -21.44
N SER A 345 -1.53 -22.09 -22.16
CA SER A 345 -0.78 -20.99 -21.58
C SER A 345 -1.74 -19.86 -21.28
N VAL A 346 -1.82 -19.52 -19.99
CA VAL A 346 -2.69 -18.47 -19.46
C VAL A 346 -1.81 -17.35 -18.97
N SER A 347 -2.07 -16.15 -19.47
CA SER A 347 -1.44 -14.93 -18.98
C SER A 347 -2.52 -13.90 -18.68
N HIS A 348 -2.37 -13.21 -17.56
CA HIS A 348 -3.20 -12.08 -17.19
C HIS A 348 -2.34 -11.01 -16.55
N SER A 349 -2.84 -9.78 -16.47
CA SER A 349 -2.14 -8.76 -15.68
C SER A 349 -2.03 -9.24 -14.23
N GLY A 350 -0.86 -9.04 -13.63
CA GLY A 350 -0.53 -9.50 -12.28
C GLY A 350 -1.63 -9.24 -11.27
N LEU A 351 -1.90 -10.26 -10.46
CA LEU A 351 -2.72 -10.15 -9.25
C LEU A 351 -1.81 -9.87 -8.06
N ARG A 352 -2.37 -9.24 -7.02
CA ARG A 352 -2.34 -9.86 -5.69
C ARG A 352 -1.08 -10.64 -5.29
N ALA A 353 -1.25 -11.94 -5.47
CA ALA A 353 -0.43 -13.05 -5.07
C ALA A 353 -0.71 -14.18 -6.09
N PRO A 354 0.08 -15.27 -6.10
CA PRO A 354 -0.22 -16.43 -6.95
C PRO A 354 -1.65 -16.94 -6.72
N PRO A 355 -2.54 -16.85 -7.72
CA PRO A 355 -3.98 -17.10 -7.52
C PRO A 355 -4.31 -18.58 -7.50
N GLU A 356 -5.49 -18.89 -6.98
CA GLU A 356 -6.20 -20.14 -7.26
C GLU A 356 -7.04 -19.96 -8.52
N TYR A 357 -7.24 -21.04 -9.27
CA TYR A 357 -7.98 -21.00 -10.53
C TYR A 357 -9.19 -21.90 -10.48
N GLN A 358 -10.28 -21.42 -11.07
CA GLN A 358 -11.54 -22.16 -11.21
C GLN A 358 -12.15 -21.88 -12.58
N THR A 359 -13.15 -22.69 -12.96
CA THR A 359 -13.94 -22.48 -14.18
C THR A 359 -15.36 -22.09 -13.82
N THR A 360 -15.95 -21.16 -14.56
CA THR A 360 -17.34 -20.70 -14.30
C THR A 360 -18.40 -21.62 -14.89
N ALA A 361 -18.04 -22.32 -15.96
CA ALA A 361 -18.85 -23.28 -16.70
C ALA A 361 -17.86 -24.16 -17.52
N PRO A 362 -18.30 -25.28 -18.13
CA PRO A 362 -17.43 -26.07 -19.00
C PRO A 362 -16.76 -25.20 -20.07
N LEU A 363 -15.44 -25.30 -20.22
CA LEU A 363 -14.68 -24.49 -21.16
C LEU A 363 -14.94 -24.94 -22.60
N THR A 364 -14.90 -23.99 -23.54
CA THR A 364 -14.98 -24.29 -24.98
C THR A 364 -13.74 -23.77 -25.68
N ILE A 365 -13.03 -24.66 -26.36
CA ILE A 365 -11.86 -24.36 -27.15
C ILE A 365 -12.18 -24.54 -28.64
N THR A 366 -11.42 -23.88 -29.51
CA THR A 366 -11.49 -24.06 -30.95
C THR A 366 -10.10 -24.38 -31.50
N ASP A 367 -10.05 -25.19 -32.55
CA ASP A 367 -8.84 -25.39 -33.36
C ASP A 367 -8.64 -24.25 -34.39
N MET A 368 -9.53 -23.24 -34.39
CA MET A 368 -9.58 -22.10 -35.31
C MET A 368 -9.81 -22.45 -36.78
N VAL A 369 -10.15 -23.71 -37.10
CA VAL A 369 -10.28 -24.18 -38.48
C VAL A 369 -11.55 -24.98 -38.68
N THR A 370 -11.79 -25.98 -37.83
CA THR A 370 -12.72 -27.07 -38.11
C THR A 370 -13.88 -27.10 -37.12
N ALA A 371 -13.61 -26.92 -35.82
CA ALA A 371 -14.61 -27.21 -34.80
C ALA A 371 -14.40 -26.47 -33.47
N ASN A 372 -15.48 -26.45 -32.69
CA ASN A 372 -15.45 -26.10 -31.27
C ASN A 372 -15.55 -27.38 -30.45
N PHE A 373 -14.75 -27.47 -29.39
CA PHE A 373 -14.72 -28.58 -28.45
C PHE A 373 -15.08 -28.06 -27.07
N THR A 374 -16.13 -28.60 -26.48
CA THR A 374 -16.60 -28.21 -25.14
C THR A 374 -16.28 -29.33 -24.15
N GLN A 375 -15.82 -28.95 -22.96
CA GLN A 375 -15.59 -29.91 -21.88
C GLN A 375 -16.89 -30.62 -21.49
N ALA A 376 -16.80 -31.93 -21.23
CA ALA A 376 -17.92 -32.71 -20.70
C ALA A 376 -18.24 -32.38 -19.23
N SER A 377 -17.24 -31.92 -18.48
CA SER A 377 -17.39 -31.51 -17.08
C SER A 377 -16.39 -30.42 -16.70
N LEU A 378 -16.74 -29.64 -15.67
CA LEU A 378 -15.86 -28.63 -15.08
C LEU A 378 -14.56 -29.27 -14.58
N GLY A 379 -13.43 -28.66 -14.91
CA GLY A 379 -12.14 -29.12 -14.37
C GLY A 379 -10.95 -28.41 -14.99
N LEU A 380 -10.07 -27.94 -14.12
CA LEU A 380 -8.67 -27.64 -14.44
C LEU A 380 -7.86 -28.77 -13.83
N GLY A 381 -6.95 -29.33 -14.61
CA GLY A 381 -5.96 -30.29 -14.13
C GLY A 381 -4.79 -29.57 -13.47
N THR A 382 -3.59 -30.12 -13.63
CA THR A 382 -2.37 -29.58 -13.05
C THR A 382 -2.06 -28.19 -13.60
N ILE A 383 -1.66 -27.28 -12.71
CA ILE A 383 -1.20 -25.94 -13.05
C ILE A 383 0.30 -25.88 -12.80
N HIS A 384 1.05 -25.71 -13.88
CA HIS A 384 2.50 -25.54 -13.89
C HIS A 384 2.84 -24.06 -13.86
N GLU A 385 3.98 -23.71 -13.28
CA GLU A 385 4.52 -22.33 -13.28
C GLU A 385 3.50 -21.31 -12.76
N ARG A 386 2.82 -21.65 -11.67
CA ARG A 386 1.80 -20.80 -11.04
C ARG A 386 2.43 -19.55 -10.45
N THR A 387 2.31 -18.43 -11.17
CA THR A 387 2.78 -17.11 -10.77
C THR A 387 1.60 -16.15 -10.60
N ALA A 388 1.88 -14.94 -10.13
CA ALA A 388 0.90 -13.86 -10.03
C ALA A 388 0.38 -13.38 -11.40
N ASP A 389 1.10 -13.67 -12.48
CA ASP A 389 0.83 -13.20 -13.85
C ASP A 389 0.26 -14.30 -14.77
N GLY A 390 0.21 -15.54 -14.30
CA GLY A 390 -0.33 -16.65 -15.09
C GLY A 390 0.31 -18.00 -14.77
N GLY A 391 0.26 -18.89 -15.77
CA GLY A 391 0.84 -20.24 -15.69
C GLY A 391 0.43 -21.09 -16.89
N ARG A 392 0.80 -22.38 -16.85
CA ARG A 392 0.40 -23.39 -17.85
C ARG A 392 -0.54 -24.41 -17.24
N PHE A 393 -1.64 -24.69 -17.93
CA PHE A 393 -2.79 -25.38 -17.38
C PHE A 393 -3.06 -26.62 -18.20
N ASP A 394 -3.00 -27.79 -17.59
CA ASP A 394 -3.51 -29.00 -18.22
C ASP A 394 -5.03 -29.01 -18.04
N VAL A 395 -5.77 -28.97 -19.13
CA VAL A 395 -7.24 -28.92 -19.14
C VAL A 395 -7.75 -30.16 -19.86
N GLY A 396 -8.44 -31.04 -19.12
CA GLY A 396 -8.94 -32.31 -19.62
C GLY A 396 -10.41 -32.26 -20.06
N THR A 397 -11.02 -33.44 -20.11
CA THR A 397 -12.47 -33.68 -20.30
C THR A 397 -13.04 -33.22 -21.65
N PHE A 398 -12.19 -33.10 -22.67
CA PHE A 398 -12.62 -32.95 -24.06
C PHE A 398 -12.75 -34.31 -24.76
N SER A 399 -13.38 -34.32 -25.94
CA SER A 399 -13.42 -35.48 -26.83
C SER A 399 -13.13 -35.06 -28.27
N GLY A 400 -12.51 -35.95 -29.04
CA GLY A 400 -12.29 -35.76 -30.48
C GLY A 400 -11.17 -34.79 -30.85
N LEU A 401 -10.25 -34.48 -29.94
CA LEU A 401 -9.09 -33.64 -30.26
C LEU A 401 -8.03 -34.44 -31.04
N THR A 402 -7.26 -33.74 -31.87
CA THR A 402 -6.08 -34.29 -32.54
C THR A 402 -4.82 -33.79 -31.84
N SER A 403 -3.97 -34.70 -31.34
CA SER A 403 -2.72 -34.33 -30.66
C SER A 403 -1.85 -33.44 -31.53
N GLY A 404 -1.24 -32.41 -30.93
CA GLY A 404 -0.41 -31.41 -31.61
C GLY A 404 -1.18 -30.24 -32.22
N THR A 405 -2.52 -30.29 -32.26
CA THR A 405 -3.33 -29.21 -32.85
C THR A 405 -3.29 -27.97 -31.96
N PRO A 406 -3.01 -26.76 -32.51
CA PRO A 406 -3.12 -25.52 -31.75
C PRO A 406 -4.58 -25.25 -31.41
N VAL A 407 -4.82 -24.77 -30.18
CA VAL A 407 -6.17 -24.47 -29.70
C VAL A 407 -6.22 -23.12 -29.03
N VAL A 408 -7.40 -22.49 -29.09
CA VAL A 408 -7.67 -21.22 -28.43
C VAL A 408 -8.93 -21.36 -27.58
N LEU A 409 -8.86 -20.88 -26.35
CA LEU A 409 -10.02 -20.73 -25.48
C LEU A 409 -10.95 -19.65 -26.04
N THR A 410 -12.22 -20.01 -26.21
CA THR A 410 -13.25 -19.12 -26.75
C THR A 410 -14.15 -18.56 -25.66
N SER A 411 -14.91 -17.52 -25.98
CA SER A 411 -15.96 -16.97 -25.12
C SER A 411 -17.29 -17.74 -25.19
N LEU A 412 -17.38 -18.82 -25.99
CA LEU A 412 -18.62 -19.58 -26.20
C LEU A 412 -18.96 -20.53 -25.03
N GLY A 413 -17.98 -20.82 -24.16
CA GLY A 413 -18.16 -21.63 -22.96
C GLY A 413 -17.94 -20.82 -21.68
N GLY A 414 -17.60 -21.54 -20.60
CA GLY A 414 -17.14 -20.91 -19.38
C GLY A 414 -15.81 -20.19 -19.54
N ARG A 415 -15.43 -19.47 -18.48
CA ARG A 415 -14.17 -18.74 -18.37
C ARG A 415 -13.33 -19.32 -17.26
N ILE A 416 -12.02 -19.18 -17.39
CA ILE A 416 -11.09 -19.40 -16.27
C ILE A 416 -11.14 -18.14 -15.40
N LEU A 417 -11.28 -18.31 -14.10
CA LEU A 417 -11.19 -17.23 -13.11
C LEU A 417 -9.92 -17.43 -12.28
N ALA A 418 -9.06 -16.41 -12.28
CA ALA A 418 -7.92 -16.31 -11.40
C ALA A 418 -8.35 -15.55 -10.13
N SER A 419 -8.33 -16.22 -8.99
CA SER A 419 -8.75 -15.69 -7.69
C SER A 419 -7.56 -15.66 -6.75
N ALA A 420 -7.07 -14.47 -6.45
CA ALA A 420 -6.13 -14.29 -5.37
C ALA A 420 -6.83 -14.02 -4.03
N GLU A 421 -8.14 -13.70 -3.96
CA GLU A 421 -8.92 -13.22 -2.80
C GLU A 421 -8.47 -13.69 -1.38
N LEU A 422 -8.63 -12.81 -0.37
CA LEU A 422 -8.15 -12.99 1.02
C LEU A 422 -8.95 -13.95 1.89
#